data_AF-A0A0D2P0X4-F1
#
_entry.id   AF-A0A0D2P0X4-F1
#
_cell.length_a   1.000
_cell.length_b   1.000
_cell.length_c   1.000
_cell.angle_alpha   90.00
_cell.angle_beta   90.00
_cell.angle_gamma   90.00
#
_symmetry.space_group_name_H-M   'P 1'
#
loop_
_entity.id
_entity.type
_entity.pdbx_description
1 polymer ?
#
loop_
_entity_poly.entity_id
_entity_poly.type
_entity_poly.pdbx_seq_one_letter_code
_entity_poly.pdbx_strand_id
1 'polypeptide(L)'
;MDKSIVHDVVLVGGSTRIPKVQQLLQDFFNEKELCKSINPDEVFAYVTVVQAAILSGEGNENVQDLLFLDVTLISLGLEIAAIQKKKEQVFSTYFDNQPGVLIQVYEGERTRTRDNNLLGKFELSGIPPAHRGVPQINVCFDIDANGILNISTEDKTTGQKNKITITNDKGKLSKEEIEKMVQEMKKYKSEHEEHEKKVEAKIAHENYTYNMRNTIKDDKTSSKLSAADKKKIEDAVEEAIQWLDGNQLAEELEDICNPIITKMYQGASGDMGGGSIDEDAPATGRSGA
;
A
#
# COMPACT_ATOMS: atom_id res chain seq x y z
N MET A 1 14.92 31.68 13.19
CA MET A 1 16.19 30.92 13.17
C MET A 1 17.20 31.71 12.39
N ASP A 2 18.45 31.75 12.85
CA ASP A 2 19.54 32.29 12.04
C ASP A 2 19.82 31.32 10.88
N LYS A 3 20.03 31.84 9.68
CA LYS A 3 20.26 31.02 8.47
C LYS A 3 21.62 30.31 8.52
N SER A 4 22.57 30.87 9.26
CA SER A 4 23.94 30.35 9.40
C SER A 4 24.00 28.95 10.04
N ILE A 5 22.98 28.56 10.81
CA ILE A 5 22.95 27.27 11.53
C ILE A 5 22.55 26.10 10.63
N VAL A 6 22.07 26.38 9.42
CA VAL A 6 21.66 25.34 8.46
C VAL A 6 22.90 24.88 7.70
N HIS A 7 23.31 23.63 7.94
CA HIS A 7 24.52 23.03 7.35
C HIS A 7 24.30 22.53 5.92
N ASP A 8 23.11 22.01 5.63
CA ASP A 8 22.77 21.44 4.32
C ASP A 8 21.34 21.80 3.94
N VAL A 9 21.10 21.95 2.64
CA VAL A 9 19.75 22.15 2.08
C VAL A 9 19.44 20.98 1.16
N VAL A 10 18.58 20.08 1.61
CA VAL A 10 18.19 18.87 0.88
C VAL A 10 16.90 19.13 0.10
N LEU A 11 16.89 18.77 -1.17
CA LEU A 11 15.74 18.92 -2.06
C LEU A 11 14.96 17.60 -2.17
N VAL A 12 13.66 17.65 -1.91
CA VAL A 12 12.76 16.49 -1.96
C VAL A 12 11.51 16.82 -2.77
N GLY A 13 11.11 15.90 -3.65
CA GLY A 13 9.96 16.01 -4.54
C GLY A 13 10.30 16.61 -5.90
N GLY A 14 9.69 16.08 -6.97
CA GLY A 14 10.00 16.46 -8.36
C GLY A 14 9.88 17.96 -8.68
N SER A 15 9.00 18.69 -8.00
CA SER A 15 8.86 20.15 -8.15
C SER A 15 10.14 20.92 -7.78
N THR A 16 11.02 20.35 -6.95
CA THR A 16 12.31 20.97 -6.61
C THR A 16 13.32 20.94 -7.75
N ARG A 17 13.03 20.26 -8.86
CA ARG A 17 13.84 20.29 -10.10
C ARG A 17 13.69 21.61 -10.86
N ILE A 18 12.67 22.41 -10.56
CA ILE A 18 12.43 23.70 -11.23
C ILE A 18 13.59 24.66 -10.94
N PRO A 19 14.33 25.16 -11.95
CA PRO A 19 15.50 26.01 -11.75
C PRO A 19 15.19 27.27 -10.92
N LYS A 20 13.99 27.84 -11.11
CA LYS A 20 13.57 29.02 -10.34
C LYS A 20 13.37 28.73 -8.86
N VAL A 21 12.88 27.54 -8.51
CA VAL A 21 12.74 27.12 -7.10
C VAL A 21 14.11 26.96 -6.46
N GLN A 22 15.04 26.31 -7.16
CA GLN A 22 16.42 26.16 -6.68
C GLN A 22 17.12 27.51 -6.50
N GLN A 23 16.97 28.42 -7.45
CA GLN A 23 17.52 29.77 -7.34
C GLN A 23 16.96 30.51 -6.11
N LEU A 24 15.63 30.49 -5.92
CA LEU A 24 15.01 31.14 -4.77
C LEU A 24 15.50 30.56 -3.42
N LEU A 25 15.74 29.25 -3.36
CA LEU A 25 16.31 28.61 -2.18
C LEU A 25 17.77 29.01 -1.95
N GLN A 26 18.58 29.09 -2.99
CA GLN A 26 19.96 29.57 -2.91
C GLN A 26 19.99 31.02 -2.44
N ASP A 27 19.21 31.90 -3.07
CA ASP A 27 19.09 33.31 -2.68
C ASP A 27 18.64 33.44 -1.21
N PHE A 28 17.69 32.60 -0.78
CA PHE A 28 17.21 32.59 0.60
C PHE A 28 18.29 32.14 1.59
N PHE A 29 19.10 31.14 1.26
CA PHE A 29 20.17 30.62 2.12
C PHE A 29 21.54 31.26 1.86
N ASN A 30 21.58 32.49 1.35
CA ASN A 30 22.82 33.26 1.10
C ASN A 30 23.78 32.55 0.12
N GLU A 31 23.25 32.15 -1.05
CA GLU A 31 23.96 31.45 -2.14
C GLU A 31 24.56 30.09 -1.75
N LYS A 32 24.06 29.49 -0.68
CA LYS A 32 24.50 28.17 -0.22
C LYS A 32 24.24 27.09 -1.29
N GLU A 33 25.20 26.18 -1.44
CA GLU A 33 25.07 25.06 -2.36
C GLU A 33 23.95 24.10 -1.90
N LEU A 34 23.08 23.73 -2.84
CA LEU A 34 22.00 22.79 -2.60
C LEU A 34 22.53 21.36 -2.73
N CYS A 35 22.10 20.47 -1.84
CA CYS A 35 22.49 19.07 -1.86
C CYS A 35 21.83 18.36 -3.07
N LYS A 36 22.67 17.95 -4.02
CA LYS A 36 22.28 17.24 -5.26
C LYS A 36 22.64 15.76 -5.26
N SER A 37 23.23 15.24 -4.19
CA SER A 37 23.61 13.83 -4.07
C SER A 37 22.42 12.90 -3.82
N ILE A 38 21.25 13.46 -3.52
CA ILE A 38 20.02 12.73 -3.19
C ILE A 38 19.05 12.83 -4.37
N ASN A 39 18.46 11.69 -4.76
CA ASN A 39 17.40 11.66 -5.75
C ASN A 39 16.09 12.20 -5.14
N PRO A 40 15.56 13.35 -5.60
CA PRO A 40 14.39 13.98 -4.99
C PRO A 40 13.10 13.16 -5.17
N ASP A 41 13.05 12.24 -6.14
CA ASP A 41 11.84 11.47 -6.46
C ASP A 41 11.76 10.16 -5.67
N GLU A 42 12.92 9.59 -5.29
CA GLU A 42 13.01 8.27 -4.65
C GLU A 42 13.28 8.34 -3.15
N VAL A 43 13.82 9.46 -2.65
CA VAL A 43 14.23 9.60 -1.25
C VAL A 43 13.09 9.27 -0.27
N PHE A 44 11.84 9.59 -0.61
CA PHE A 44 10.70 9.24 0.23
C PHE A 44 10.49 7.73 0.34
N ALA A 45 10.63 6.99 -0.77
CA ALA A 45 10.54 5.54 -0.76
C ALA A 45 11.68 4.91 0.05
N TYR A 46 12.92 5.40 -0.12
CA TYR A 46 14.07 4.95 0.67
C TYR A 46 13.86 5.15 2.17
N VAL A 47 13.41 6.34 2.59
CA VAL A 47 13.14 6.62 4.01
C VAL A 47 12.00 5.75 4.54
N THR A 48 10.97 5.50 3.73
CA THR A 48 9.85 4.60 4.11
C THR A 48 10.32 3.17 4.33
N VAL A 49 11.20 2.65 3.46
CA VAL A 49 11.77 1.30 3.61
C VAL A 49 12.64 1.21 4.86
N VAL A 50 13.46 2.22 5.14
CA VAL A 50 14.26 2.27 6.38
C VAL A 50 13.35 2.30 7.61
N GLN A 51 12.28 3.09 7.60
CA GLN A 51 11.31 3.12 8.69
C GLN A 51 10.60 1.76 8.87
N ALA A 52 10.23 1.09 7.77
CA ALA A 52 9.63 -0.23 7.80
C ALA A 52 10.59 -1.28 8.37
N ALA A 53 11.86 -1.25 7.96
CA ALA A 53 12.92 -2.10 8.49
C ALA A 53 13.07 -1.97 10.01
N ILE A 54 13.09 -0.73 10.53
CA ILE A 54 13.15 -0.45 11.97
C ILE A 54 11.93 -1.01 12.70
N LEU A 55 10.73 -0.79 12.16
CA LEU A 55 9.47 -1.27 12.77
C LEU A 55 9.36 -2.80 12.75
N SER A 56 9.85 -3.45 11.70
CA SER A 56 9.89 -4.92 11.58
C SER A 56 11.02 -5.55 12.39
N GLY A 57 12.00 -4.76 12.86
CA GLY A 57 13.22 -5.26 13.50
C GLY A 57 14.19 -5.96 12.53
N GLU A 58 13.92 -5.90 11.22
CA GLU A 58 14.74 -6.48 10.17
C GLU A 58 15.71 -5.43 9.64
N GLY A 59 17.02 -5.71 9.62
CA GLY A 59 18.01 -4.76 9.12
C GLY A 59 19.42 -5.01 9.64
N ASN A 60 20.36 -4.20 9.18
CA ASN A 60 21.74 -4.21 9.69
C ASN A 60 21.80 -3.43 11.02
N GLU A 61 22.85 -3.63 11.83
CA GLU A 61 23.06 -2.97 13.14
C GLU A 61 22.91 -1.43 13.02
N ASN A 62 23.43 -0.86 11.93
CA ASN A 62 23.33 0.58 11.63
C ASN A 62 21.89 1.12 11.52
N VAL A 63 20.92 0.27 11.18
CA VAL A 63 19.51 0.66 11.05
C VAL A 63 18.78 0.51 12.39
N GLN A 64 19.18 -0.46 13.21
CA GLN A 64 18.58 -0.70 14.53
C GLN A 64 18.94 0.40 15.53
N ASP A 65 20.10 1.04 15.37
CA ASP A 65 20.54 2.16 16.21
C ASP A 65 19.91 3.52 15.83
N LEU A 66 19.05 3.58 14.82
CA LEU A 66 18.39 4.83 14.42
C LEU A 66 17.17 5.13 15.30
N LEU A 67 17.21 6.29 15.98
CA LEU A 67 16.08 6.84 16.72
C LEU A 67 15.46 8.02 15.96
N PHE A 68 14.19 7.90 15.58
CA PHE A 68 13.41 9.01 15.00
C PHE A 68 12.62 9.74 16.09
N LEU A 69 12.79 11.07 16.14
CA LEU A 69 11.97 11.95 16.95
C LEU A 69 11.25 12.95 16.05
N ASP A 70 9.97 12.71 15.81
CA ASP A 70 9.14 13.62 15.01
C ASP A 70 8.37 14.61 15.90
N VAL A 71 7.94 15.72 15.29
CA VAL A 71 7.18 16.80 15.92
C VAL A 71 5.87 17.02 15.18
N THR A 72 4.82 17.31 15.94
CA THR A 72 3.53 17.69 15.36
C THR A 72 3.62 19.09 14.78
N LEU A 73 3.21 19.26 13.51
CA LEU A 73 3.38 20.51 12.77
C LEU A 73 2.41 21.63 13.19
N ILE A 74 1.28 21.30 13.83
CA ILE A 74 0.21 22.26 14.12
C ILE A 74 0.00 22.39 15.63
N SER A 75 -0.13 23.64 16.08
CA SER A 75 -0.47 23.98 17.46
C SER A 75 -1.83 23.40 17.84
N LEU A 76 -1.84 22.65 18.93
CA LEU A 76 -3.04 22.17 19.58
C LEU A 76 -3.34 23.04 20.80
N GLY A 77 -4.59 23.45 20.92
CA GLY A 77 -5.03 24.34 21.99
C GLY A 77 -6.40 24.00 22.50
N LEU A 78 -6.61 24.28 23.78
CA LEU A 78 -7.94 24.43 24.36
C LEU A 78 -8.38 25.87 24.21
N GLU A 79 -9.68 26.10 24.42
CA GLU A 79 -10.24 27.45 24.52
C GLU A 79 -9.50 28.34 25.53
N ILE A 80 -8.89 27.72 26.53
CA ILE A 80 -8.29 28.36 27.71
C ILE A 80 -6.77 28.21 27.82
N ALA A 81 -6.11 27.38 27.00
CA ALA A 81 -4.66 27.17 27.07
C ALA A 81 -4.06 26.42 25.87
N ALA A 82 -2.80 26.70 25.51
CA ALA A 82 -2.04 25.91 24.52
C ALA A 82 -1.49 24.60 25.11
N ILE A 83 -1.48 23.53 24.30
CA ILE A 83 -1.04 22.17 24.66
C ILE A 83 0.31 21.86 23.98
N GLN A 84 1.17 21.10 24.66
CA GLN A 84 2.39 20.50 24.09
C GLN A 84 2.39 18.97 24.30
N LYS A 85 3.04 18.24 23.38
CA LYS A 85 3.22 16.77 23.18
C LYS A 85 2.67 15.81 24.24
N LYS A 86 3.00 16.04 25.51
CA LYS A 86 2.34 15.43 26.66
C LYS A 86 2.27 16.44 27.79
N LYS A 87 1.06 16.95 28.05
CA LYS A 87 0.85 17.95 29.09
C LYS A 87 -0.30 17.52 29.97
N GLU A 88 0.00 17.43 31.26
CA GLU A 88 -1.00 17.31 32.30
C GLU A 88 -1.31 18.73 32.79
N GLN A 89 -2.56 19.12 32.68
CA GLN A 89 -3.03 20.42 33.13
C GLN A 89 -4.19 20.17 34.10
N VAL A 90 -4.08 20.73 35.30
CA VAL A 90 -5.16 20.68 36.29
C VAL A 90 -6.16 21.78 35.97
N PHE A 91 -7.42 21.39 35.79
CA PHE A 91 -8.55 22.28 35.64
C PHE A 91 -9.46 22.18 36.87
N SER A 92 -10.31 23.18 37.05
CA SER A 92 -11.35 23.19 38.06
C SER A 92 -12.65 23.75 37.50
N THR A 93 -13.73 23.63 38.26
CA THR A 93 -15.05 24.14 37.89
C THR A 93 -15.11 25.67 37.92
N TYR A 94 -15.87 26.25 37.00
CA TYR A 94 -16.08 27.70 36.92
C TYR A 94 -17.24 28.17 37.80
N PHE A 95 -18.21 27.30 38.04
CA PHE A 95 -19.40 27.57 38.86
C PHE A 95 -19.50 26.62 40.05
N ASP A 96 -20.18 27.09 41.11
CA ASP A 96 -20.51 26.26 42.28
C ASP A 96 -21.48 25.14 41.87
N ASN A 97 -21.26 23.93 42.40
CA ASN A 97 -22.07 22.73 42.14
C ASN A 97 -22.20 22.38 40.65
N GLN A 98 -21.19 22.71 39.84
CA GLN A 98 -21.16 22.39 38.42
C GLN A 98 -21.09 20.86 38.21
N PRO A 99 -22.09 20.23 37.57
CA PRO A 99 -22.18 18.77 37.46
C PRO A 99 -21.26 18.16 36.38
N GLY A 100 -20.71 19.01 35.50
CA GLY A 100 -19.80 18.60 34.44
C GLY A 100 -19.04 19.75 33.78
N VAL A 101 -17.92 19.44 33.15
CA VAL A 101 -17.06 20.41 32.45
C VAL A 101 -16.99 20.04 30.96
N LEU A 102 -17.30 21.01 30.09
CA LEU A 102 -17.11 20.89 28.65
C LEU A 102 -15.72 21.41 28.26
N ILE A 103 -14.95 20.57 27.58
CA ILE A 103 -13.63 20.91 27.09
C ILE A 103 -13.64 20.82 25.57
N GLN A 104 -13.13 21.85 24.92
CA GLN A 104 -13.13 22.00 23.46
C GLN A 104 -11.69 22.07 22.97
N VAL A 105 -11.39 21.30 21.92
CA VAL A 105 -10.04 21.14 21.40
C VAL A 105 -9.97 21.71 20.00
N TYR A 106 -8.97 22.55 19.79
CA TYR A 106 -8.74 23.25 18.56
C TYR A 106 -7.35 22.95 18.00
N GLU A 107 -7.26 23.00 16.69
CA GLU A 107 -6.05 22.88 15.89
C GLU A 107 -5.88 24.17 15.08
N GLY A 108 -4.74 24.84 15.24
CA GLY A 108 -4.38 26.02 14.44
C GLY A 108 -3.52 27.04 15.17
N GLU A 109 -2.86 27.89 14.38
CA GLU A 109 -1.90 28.90 14.84
C GLU A 109 -2.55 30.25 15.20
N ARG A 110 -3.86 30.40 15.04
CA ARG A 110 -4.51 31.70 15.26
C ARG A 110 -4.73 31.93 16.76
N THR A 111 -4.67 33.19 17.17
CA THR A 111 -4.82 33.60 18.57
C THR A 111 -6.23 33.41 19.13
N ARG A 112 -7.26 33.41 18.27
CA ARG A 112 -8.66 33.24 18.67
C ARG A 112 -9.15 31.86 18.28
N THR A 113 -9.74 31.16 19.24
CA THR A 113 -10.21 29.77 19.10
C THR A 113 -11.29 29.61 18.03
N ARG A 114 -12.19 30.58 17.88
CA ARG A 114 -13.20 30.62 16.82
C ARG A 114 -12.64 30.63 15.40
N ASP A 115 -11.40 31.08 15.23
CA ASP A 115 -10.74 31.19 13.94
C ASP A 115 -9.90 29.93 13.62
N ASN A 116 -9.78 29.00 14.57
CA ASN A 116 -9.05 27.73 14.45
C ASN A 116 -10.01 26.56 14.15
N ASN A 117 -9.46 25.42 13.73
CA ASN A 117 -10.23 24.22 13.43
C ASN A 117 -10.66 23.52 14.72
N LEU A 118 -11.97 23.28 14.90
CA LEU A 118 -12.48 22.53 16.05
C LEU A 118 -12.33 21.02 15.77
N LEU A 119 -11.42 20.38 16.49
CA LEU A 119 -11.22 18.92 16.43
C LEU A 119 -12.33 18.15 17.13
N GLY A 120 -12.76 18.63 18.30
CA GLY A 120 -13.76 17.93 19.08
C GLY A 120 -14.19 18.67 20.34
N LYS A 121 -15.30 18.20 20.91
CA LYS A 121 -15.81 18.65 22.20
C LYS A 121 -16.01 17.42 23.08
N PHE A 122 -15.63 17.51 24.34
CA PHE A 122 -15.82 16.43 25.28
C PHE A 122 -16.33 16.96 26.61
N GLU A 123 -17.28 16.24 27.19
CA GLU A 123 -17.91 16.59 28.46
C GLU A 123 -17.48 15.57 29.52
N LEU A 124 -16.87 16.07 30.59
CA LEU A 124 -16.67 15.31 31.81
C LEU A 124 -17.90 15.52 32.69
N SER A 125 -18.74 14.50 32.82
CA SER A 125 -19.91 14.50 33.72
C SER A 125 -19.62 13.73 35.01
N GLY A 126 -20.44 13.95 36.04
CA GLY A 126 -20.37 13.21 37.30
C GLY A 126 -19.52 13.87 38.38
N ILE A 127 -19.22 15.16 38.25
CA ILE A 127 -18.47 15.91 39.27
C ILE A 127 -19.38 16.12 40.50
N PRO A 128 -18.96 15.71 41.70
CA PRO A 128 -19.74 15.94 42.92
C PRO A 128 -19.98 17.44 43.18
N PRO A 129 -21.14 17.82 43.76
CA PRO A 129 -21.42 19.21 44.12
C PRO A 129 -20.36 19.76 45.09
N ALA A 130 -19.59 20.74 44.62
CA ALA A 130 -18.56 21.42 45.40
C ALA A 130 -18.46 22.90 44.98
N HIS A 131 -17.85 23.73 45.83
CA HIS A 131 -17.55 25.11 45.49
C HIS A 131 -16.60 25.21 44.28
N ARG A 132 -16.74 26.28 43.49
CA ARG A 132 -15.85 26.57 42.36
C ARG A 132 -14.38 26.55 42.80
N GLY A 133 -13.50 26.02 41.94
CA GLY A 133 -12.06 25.93 42.24
C GLY A 133 -11.65 24.74 43.14
N VAL A 134 -12.60 24.03 43.75
CA VAL A 134 -12.30 22.89 44.65
C VAL A 134 -12.08 21.57 43.88
N PRO A 135 -12.93 21.17 42.92
CA PRO A 135 -12.68 19.97 42.13
C PRO A 135 -11.35 20.09 41.37
N GLN A 136 -10.50 19.06 41.43
CA GLN A 136 -9.24 19.02 40.69
C GLN A 136 -9.30 17.98 39.58
N ILE A 137 -9.54 18.47 38.37
CA ILE A 137 -9.67 17.64 37.18
C ILE A 137 -8.35 17.68 36.43
N ASN A 138 -7.60 16.59 36.48
CA ASN A 138 -6.44 16.41 35.63
C ASN A 138 -6.88 16.09 34.22
N VAL A 139 -6.43 16.88 33.25
CA VAL A 139 -6.59 16.56 31.84
C VAL A 139 -5.21 16.32 31.26
N CYS A 140 -5.01 15.12 30.74
CA CYS A 140 -3.80 14.68 30.09
C CYS A 140 -4.05 14.61 28.58
N PHE A 141 -3.19 15.29 27.83
CA PHE A 141 -3.16 15.24 26.37
C PHE A 141 -1.97 14.40 25.95
N ASP A 142 -2.20 13.44 25.08
CA ASP A 142 -1.17 12.54 24.59
C ASP A 142 -1.35 12.40 23.07
N ILE A 143 -0.30 12.71 22.32
CA ILE A 143 -0.29 12.54 20.86
C ILE A 143 0.56 11.33 20.56
N ASP A 144 -0.03 10.34 19.89
CA ASP A 144 0.71 9.14 19.53
C ASP A 144 1.66 9.37 18.34
N ALA A 145 2.45 8.35 17.99
CA ALA A 145 3.40 8.40 16.88
C ALA A 145 2.73 8.63 15.51
N ASN A 146 1.41 8.39 15.40
CA ASN A 146 0.64 8.62 14.17
C ASN A 146 0.02 10.02 14.14
N GLY A 147 0.26 10.86 15.15
CA GLY A 147 -0.36 12.18 15.27
C GLY A 147 -1.81 12.14 15.75
N ILE A 148 -2.29 11.02 16.31
CA ILE A 148 -3.65 10.91 16.85
C ILE A 148 -3.67 11.44 18.28
N LEU A 149 -4.59 12.39 18.54
CA LEU A 149 -4.75 12.99 19.86
C LEU A 149 -5.63 12.12 20.76
N ASN A 150 -5.05 11.68 21.87
CA ASN A 150 -5.71 11.00 22.96
C ASN A 150 -5.84 11.97 24.15
N ILE A 151 -7.04 12.02 24.72
CA ILE A 151 -7.32 12.87 25.88
C ILE A 151 -7.86 11.99 26.98
N SER A 152 -7.21 12.03 28.14
CA SER A 152 -7.72 11.37 29.34
C SER A 152 -7.92 12.39 30.44
N THR A 153 -9.06 12.31 31.11
CA THR A 153 -9.40 13.12 32.26
C THR A 153 -9.45 12.24 33.50
N GLU A 154 -8.94 12.74 34.62
CA GLU A 154 -9.01 12.11 35.93
C GLU A 154 -9.42 13.16 36.96
N ASP A 155 -10.54 12.94 37.64
CA ASP A 155 -10.89 13.72 38.82
C ASP A 155 -10.11 13.18 40.03
N LYS A 156 -9.21 13.98 40.60
CA LYS A 156 -8.40 13.58 41.76
C LYS A 156 -9.21 13.32 43.02
N THR A 157 -10.40 13.91 43.14
CA THR A 157 -11.24 13.77 44.33
C THR A 157 -12.02 12.46 44.33
N THR A 158 -12.53 12.05 43.17
CA THR A 158 -13.34 10.83 43.02
C THR A 158 -12.54 9.64 42.48
N GLY A 159 -11.37 9.87 41.88
CA GLY A 159 -10.60 8.86 41.16
C GLY A 159 -11.24 8.44 39.83
N GLN A 160 -12.32 9.10 39.41
CA GLN A 160 -13.01 8.77 38.17
C GLN A 160 -12.15 9.17 36.97
N LYS A 161 -11.90 8.21 36.08
CA LYS A 161 -11.15 8.41 34.84
C LYS A 161 -12.07 8.25 33.65
N ASN A 162 -11.99 9.19 32.71
CA ASN A 162 -12.61 9.08 31.40
C ASN A 162 -11.52 9.26 30.34
N LYS A 163 -11.55 8.45 29.29
CA LYS A 163 -10.61 8.56 28.17
C LYS A 163 -11.40 8.66 26.88
N ILE A 164 -11.03 9.60 26.05
CA ILE A 164 -11.59 9.80 24.72
C ILE A 164 -10.43 9.90 23.75
N THR A 165 -10.52 9.15 22.66
CA THR A 165 -9.60 9.26 21.54
C THR A 165 -10.30 10.11 20.48
N ILE A 166 -9.70 11.26 20.13
CA ILE A 166 -10.22 12.09 19.05
C ILE A 166 -9.65 11.56 17.75
N THR A 167 -10.42 10.69 17.09
CA THR A 167 -10.19 10.39 15.68
C THR A 167 -10.81 11.53 14.88
N ASN A 168 -10.01 12.17 14.01
CA ASN A 168 -10.51 13.18 13.08
C ASN A 168 -11.41 12.50 12.05
N ASP A 169 -12.68 12.29 12.40
CA ASP A 169 -13.66 11.55 11.58
C ASP A 169 -14.24 12.42 10.46
N LYS A 170 -14.01 13.74 10.47
CA LYS A 170 -14.46 14.64 9.40
C LYS A 170 -13.63 14.39 8.15
N GLY A 171 -14.25 13.70 7.18
CA GLY A 171 -13.64 13.39 5.89
C GLY A 171 -12.90 12.06 5.83
N LYS A 172 -12.95 11.26 6.90
CA LYS A 172 -12.48 9.86 6.88
C LYS A 172 -13.66 8.94 6.58
N LEU A 173 -13.36 7.87 5.86
CA LEU A 173 -14.32 6.81 5.58
C LEU A 173 -14.75 6.15 6.90
N SER A 174 -16.04 5.84 7.01
CA SER A 174 -16.55 5.04 8.12
C SER A 174 -15.97 3.62 8.07
N LYS A 175 -16.03 2.89 9.18
CA LYS A 175 -15.56 1.50 9.22
C LYS A 175 -16.29 0.62 8.19
N GLU A 176 -17.58 0.87 8.01
CA GLU A 176 -18.42 0.18 7.04
C GLU A 176 -18.01 0.52 5.59
N GLU A 177 -17.67 1.77 5.31
CA GLU A 177 -17.17 2.19 4.00
C GLU A 177 -15.81 1.57 3.68
N ILE A 178 -14.90 1.54 4.67
CA ILE A 178 -13.59 0.88 4.55
C ILE A 178 -13.79 -0.61 4.25
N GLU A 179 -14.66 -1.30 5.00
CA GLU A 179 -14.90 -2.72 4.81
C GLU A 179 -15.49 -3.02 3.42
N LYS A 180 -16.42 -2.18 2.95
CA LYS A 180 -16.96 -2.26 1.60
C LYS A 180 -15.88 -2.10 0.53
N MET A 181 -15.00 -1.09 0.65
CA MET A 181 -13.89 -0.91 -0.28
C MET A 181 -12.91 -2.10 -0.27
N VAL A 182 -12.65 -2.70 0.90
CA VAL A 182 -11.82 -3.91 1.00
C VAL A 182 -12.47 -5.10 0.29
N GLN A 183 -13.78 -5.26 0.40
CA GLN A 183 -14.50 -6.32 -0.34
C GLN A 183 -14.47 -6.08 -1.85
N GLU A 184 -14.67 -4.84 -2.31
CA GLU A 184 -14.57 -4.47 -3.72
C GLU A 184 -13.16 -4.71 -4.28
N MET A 185 -12.11 -4.33 -3.53
CA MET A 185 -10.72 -4.60 -3.90
C MET A 185 -10.43 -6.11 -4.02
N LYS A 186 -10.95 -6.93 -3.11
CA LYS A 186 -10.81 -8.40 -3.20
C LYS A 186 -11.50 -8.97 -4.44
N LYS A 187 -12.68 -8.45 -4.77
CA LYS A 187 -13.39 -8.84 -6.00
C LYS A 187 -12.57 -8.47 -7.24
N TYR A 188 -12.09 -7.24 -7.33
CA TYR A 188 -11.25 -6.80 -8.45
C TYR A 188 -9.94 -7.57 -8.55
N LYS A 189 -9.35 -7.98 -7.41
CA LYS A 189 -8.19 -8.85 -7.41
C LYS A 189 -8.49 -10.19 -8.09
N SER A 190 -9.61 -10.82 -7.75
CA SER A 190 -10.03 -12.09 -8.38
C SER A 190 -10.28 -11.93 -9.88
N GLU A 191 -10.97 -10.86 -10.28
CA GLU A 191 -11.23 -10.56 -11.70
C GLU A 191 -9.92 -10.31 -12.46
N HIS A 192 -8.95 -9.62 -11.84
CA HIS A 192 -7.64 -9.38 -12.42
C HIS A 192 -6.82 -10.68 -12.54
N GLU A 193 -6.85 -11.55 -11.53
CA GLU A 193 -6.16 -12.86 -11.58
C GLU A 193 -6.74 -13.76 -12.69
N GLU A 194 -8.06 -13.75 -12.89
CA GLU A 194 -8.70 -14.45 -14.01
C GLU A 194 -8.30 -13.84 -15.36
N HIS A 195 -8.31 -12.51 -15.47
CA HIS A 195 -7.88 -11.83 -16.68
C HIS A 195 -6.40 -12.07 -17.00
N GLU A 196 -5.53 -12.10 -15.98
CA GLU A 196 -4.11 -12.36 -16.13
C GLU A 196 -3.86 -13.78 -16.65
N LYS A 197 -4.57 -14.79 -16.14
CA LYS A 197 -4.56 -16.16 -16.67
C LYS A 197 -5.02 -16.22 -18.13
N LYS A 198 -6.07 -15.48 -18.48
CA LYS A 198 -6.56 -15.40 -19.87
C LYS A 198 -5.51 -14.79 -20.80
N VAL A 199 -4.85 -13.71 -20.36
CA VAL A 199 -3.77 -13.07 -21.11
C VAL A 199 -2.58 -14.02 -21.27
N GLU A 200 -2.20 -14.74 -20.22
CA GLU A 200 -1.10 -15.72 -20.27
C GLU A 200 -1.42 -16.87 -21.25
N ALA A 201 -2.63 -17.43 -21.20
CA ALA A 201 -3.08 -18.45 -22.14
C ALA A 201 -3.08 -17.92 -23.59
N LYS A 202 -3.48 -16.65 -23.79
CA LYS A 202 -3.43 -16.00 -25.12
C LYS A 202 -1.99 -15.84 -25.61
N ILE A 203 -1.07 -15.38 -24.76
CA ILE A 203 0.36 -15.24 -25.11
C ILE A 203 0.95 -16.61 -25.45
N ALA A 204 0.62 -17.66 -24.69
CA ALA A 204 1.04 -19.02 -24.98
C ALA A 204 0.50 -19.50 -26.34
N HIS A 205 -0.77 -19.23 -26.64
CA HIS A 205 -1.39 -19.56 -27.92
C HIS A 205 -0.78 -18.78 -29.09
N GLU A 206 -0.52 -17.48 -28.92
CA GLU A 206 0.15 -16.64 -29.91
C GLU A 206 1.55 -17.17 -30.21
N ASN A 207 2.35 -17.42 -29.17
CA ASN A 207 3.69 -17.99 -29.30
C ASN A 207 3.65 -19.34 -30.04
N TYR A 208 2.69 -20.22 -29.71
CA TYR A 208 2.53 -21.51 -30.37
C TYR A 208 2.18 -21.34 -31.86
N THR A 209 1.21 -20.49 -32.18
CA THR A 209 0.77 -20.23 -33.56
C THR A 209 1.89 -19.64 -34.41
N TYR A 210 2.66 -18.67 -33.89
CA TYR A 210 3.82 -18.13 -34.60
C TYR A 210 4.96 -19.15 -34.73
N ASN A 211 5.24 -19.96 -33.72
CA ASN A 211 6.24 -21.04 -33.79
C ASN A 211 5.85 -22.09 -34.84
N MET A 212 4.57 -22.47 -34.90
CA MET A 212 4.05 -23.41 -35.89
C MET A 212 4.14 -22.83 -37.31
N ARG A 213 3.77 -21.54 -37.49
CA ARG A 213 3.94 -20.82 -38.75
C ARG A 213 5.39 -20.86 -39.25
N ASN A 214 6.34 -20.60 -38.37
CA ASN A 214 7.76 -20.62 -38.71
C ASN A 214 8.26 -22.03 -39.04
N THR A 215 7.78 -23.04 -38.30
CA THR A 215 8.13 -24.45 -38.52
C THR A 215 7.66 -24.97 -39.88
N ILE A 216 6.48 -24.55 -40.34
CA ILE A 216 5.90 -24.95 -41.64
C ILE A 216 6.55 -24.19 -42.81
N LYS A 217 6.99 -22.95 -42.55
CA LYS A 217 7.76 -22.17 -43.52
C LYS A 217 9.21 -22.63 -43.67
N ASP A 218 9.73 -23.45 -42.75
CA ASP A 218 11.06 -24.04 -42.87
C ASP A 218 11.07 -25.21 -43.88
N ASP A 219 11.92 -25.11 -44.89
CA ASP A 219 11.98 -26.04 -46.03
C ASP A 219 12.32 -27.49 -45.62
N LYS A 220 13.03 -27.68 -44.50
CA LYS A 220 13.38 -29.00 -43.96
C LYS A 220 12.21 -29.78 -43.38
N THR A 221 11.18 -29.08 -42.93
CA THR A 221 10.00 -29.67 -42.27
C THR A 221 8.81 -29.70 -43.22
N SER A 222 8.68 -28.65 -44.04
CA SER A 222 7.78 -28.53 -45.20
C SER A 222 7.87 -29.72 -46.16
N SER A 223 9.08 -30.23 -46.43
CA SER A 223 9.34 -31.34 -47.36
C SER A 223 8.98 -32.74 -46.80
N LYS A 224 8.71 -32.86 -45.49
CA LYS A 224 8.32 -34.12 -44.83
C LYS A 224 6.81 -34.27 -44.64
N LEU A 225 6.04 -33.22 -44.94
CA LEU A 225 4.59 -33.18 -44.79
C LEU A 225 3.91 -33.42 -46.14
N SER A 226 2.78 -34.10 -46.13
CA SER A 226 1.95 -34.23 -47.33
C SER A 226 1.39 -32.86 -47.74
N ALA A 227 1.17 -32.63 -49.04
CA ALA A 227 0.59 -31.37 -49.52
C ALA A 227 -0.80 -31.08 -48.91
N ALA A 228 -1.55 -32.12 -48.54
CA ALA A 228 -2.85 -32.00 -47.89
C ALA A 228 -2.72 -31.56 -46.42
N ASP A 229 -1.74 -32.10 -45.68
CA ASP A 229 -1.53 -31.75 -44.27
C ASP A 229 -0.86 -30.38 -44.13
N LYS A 230 0.08 -30.04 -45.03
CA LYS A 230 0.69 -28.70 -45.06
C LYS A 230 -0.37 -27.61 -45.22
N LYS A 231 -1.29 -27.77 -46.18
CA LYS A 231 -2.36 -26.81 -46.43
C LYS A 231 -3.31 -26.69 -45.23
N LYS A 232 -3.68 -27.82 -44.59
CA LYS A 232 -4.53 -27.79 -43.39
C LYS A 232 -3.90 -27.00 -42.23
N ILE A 233 -2.59 -27.14 -42.03
CA ILE A 233 -1.92 -26.43 -40.93
C ILE A 233 -1.71 -24.95 -41.28
N GLU A 234 -1.43 -24.61 -42.54
CA GLU A 234 -1.39 -23.21 -42.99
C GLU A 234 -2.74 -22.52 -42.82
N ASP A 235 -3.84 -23.15 -43.25
CA ASP A 235 -5.20 -22.62 -43.09
C ASP A 235 -5.55 -22.43 -41.60
N ALA A 236 -5.22 -23.39 -40.73
CA ALA A 236 -5.47 -23.32 -39.29
C ALA A 236 -4.63 -22.24 -38.57
N VAL A 237 -3.37 -22.04 -39.00
CA VAL A 237 -2.50 -20.98 -38.45
C VAL A 237 -2.98 -19.60 -38.88
N GLU A 238 -3.46 -19.45 -40.12
CA GLU A 238 -3.98 -18.17 -40.62
C GLU A 238 -5.32 -17.81 -39.96
N GLU A 239 -6.19 -18.80 -39.73
CA GLU A 239 -7.42 -18.65 -38.94
C GLU A 239 -7.13 -18.27 -37.49
N ALA A 240 -6.15 -18.93 -36.84
CA ALA A 240 -5.74 -18.60 -35.47
C ALA A 240 -5.14 -17.18 -35.36
N ILE A 241 -4.39 -16.71 -36.36
CA ILE A 241 -3.86 -15.33 -36.40
C ILE A 241 -5.00 -14.32 -36.59
N GLN A 242 -5.93 -14.58 -37.51
CA GLN A 242 -7.11 -13.71 -37.70
C GLN A 242 -7.98 -13.65 -36.44
N TRP A 243 -8.11 -14.76 -35.72
CA TRP A 243 -8.81 -14.82 -34.45
C TRP A 243 -8.07 -14.05 -33.35
N LEU A 244 -6.74 -14.16 -33.25
CA LEU A 244 -5.92 -13.41 -32.29
C LEU A 244 -5.97 -11.89 -32.52
N ASP A 245 -6.03 -11.46 -33.78
CA ASP A 245 -6.17 -10.06 -34.20
C ASP A 245 -7.57 -9.50 -33.94
N GLY A 246 -8.61 -10.32 -34.15
CA GLY A 246 -10.02 -9.94 -33.94
C GLY A 246 -10.46 -10.02 -32.48
N ASN A 247 -9.81 -10.85 -31.66
CA ASN A 247 -10.19 -11.12 -30.29
C ASN A 247 -9.10 -10.69 -29.31
N GLN A 248 -8.94 -9.37 -29.16
CA GLN A 248 -8.06 -8.82 -28.11
C GLN A 248 -8.55 -9.16 -26.69
N LEU A 249 -9.81 -9.59 -26.53
CA LEU A 249 -10.42 -9.99 -25.26
C LEU A 249 -11.50 -11.08 -25.50
N ALA A 250 -11.15 -12.36 -25.60
CA ALA A 250 -11.99 -13.48 -25.09
C ALA A 250 -11.45 -14.87 -25.48
N GLU A 251 -11.93 -15.83 -24.71
CA GLU A 251 -11.77 -17.29 -24.72
C GLU A 251 -12.11 -18.00 -26.04
N GLU A 252 -11.71 -19.28 -26.09
CA GLU A 252 -12.19 -20.37 -26.96
C GLU A 252 -11.31 -20.74 -28.16
N LEU A 253 -10.31 -21.59 -27.91
CA LEU A 253 -9.69 -22.44 -28.95
C LEU A 253 -8.99 -23.70 -28.38
N GLU A 254 -8.76 -23.75 -27.07
CA GLU A 254 -8.16 -24.91 -26.39
C GLU A 254 -9.02 -26.18 -26.53
N ASP A 255 -10.35 -26.04 -26.57
CA ASP A 255 -11.28 -27.15 -26.80
C ASP A 255 -11.28 -27.66 -28.25
N ILE A 256 -10.82 -26.84 -29.21
CA ILE A 256 -10.79 -27.21 -30.64
C ILE A 256 -9.45 -27.84 -31.00
N CYS A 257 -8.34 -27.35 -30.43
CA CYS A 257 -7.00 -27.84 -30.77
C CYS A 257 -6.64 -29.17 -30.09
N ASN A 258 -7.08 -29.41 -28.84
CA ASN A 258 -6.80 -30.64 -28.09
C ASN A 258 -7.23 -31.95 -28.80
N PRO A 259 -8.42 -32.05 -29.42
CA PRO A 259 -8.80 -33.26 -30.14
C PRO A 259 -8.02 -33.49 -31.44
N ILE A 260 -7.44 -32.44 -32.04
CA ILE A 260 -6.66 -32.55 -33.29
C ILE A 260 -5.22 -33.00 -32.98
N ILE A 261 -4.61 -32.46 -31.92
CA ILE A 261 -3.26 -32.85 -31.47
C ILE A 261 -3.28 -34.28 -30.91
N THR A 262 -4.34 -34.66 -30.19
CA THR A 262 -4.53 -36.05 -29.72
C THR A 262 -4.59 -37.04 -30.88
N LYS A 263 -5.25 -36.69 -32.00
CA LYS A 263 -5.26 -37.50 -33.23
C LYS A 263 -3.87 -37.57 -33.89
N MET A 264 -3.10 -36.48 -33.81
CA MET A 264 -1.75 -36.43 -34.38
C MET A 264 -0.77 -37.32 -33.62
N TYR A 265 -0.86 -37.37 -32.28
CA TYR A 265 -0.05 -38.27 -31.45
C TYR A 265 -0.51 -39.73 -31.50
N GLN A 266 -1.81 -39.99 -31.62
CA GLN A 266 -2.33 -41.36 -31.81
C GLN A 266 -2.05 -41.92 -33.21
N GLY A 267 -1.87 -41.06 -34.22
CA GLY A 267 -1.47 -41.45 -35.58
C GLY A 267 0.02 -41.76 -35.75
N ALA A 268 0.87 -41.42 -34.78
CA ALA A 268 2.31 -41.64 -34.83
C ALA A 268 2.77 -42.97 -34.18
N SER A 269 1.88 -43.71 -33.53
CA SER A 269 2.21 -45.00 -32.87
C SER A 269 1.76 -46.23 -33.66
N GLY A 270 1.43 -46.06 -34.94
CA GLY A 270 0.79 -47.07 -35.78
C GLY A 270 1.65 -47.60 -36.92
N ASP A 271 2.99 -47.69 -36.79
CA ASP A 271 3.80 -48.58 -37.64
C ASP A 271 5.19 -48.85 -37.05
N MET A 272 5.29 -49.84 -36.17
CA MET A 272 6.45 -50.74 -36.06
C MET A 272 6.03 -51.95 -35.23
N GLY A 273 5.60 -53.01 -35.93
CA GLY A 273 5.34 -54.31 -35.34
C GLY A 273 6.63 -55.11 -35.10
N GLY A 274 6.64 -55.83 -33.97
CA GLY A 274 7.21 -57.19 -33.90
C GLY A 274 8.62 -57.32 -33.32
N GLY A 275 8.70 -57.65 -32.03
CA GLY A 275 9.93 -58.12 -31.39
C GLY A 275 9.69 -58.53 -29.93
N SER A 276 9.09 -59.70 -29.74
CA SER A 276 8.95 -60.42 -28.48
C SER A 276 10.29 -60.62 -27.75
N ILE A 277 10.33 -60.41 -26.43
CA ILE A 277 11.00 -61.27 -25.43
C ILE A 277 10.28 -61.07 -24.09
N ASP A 278 9.86 -62.21 -23.52
CA ASP A 278 9.24 -62.43 -22.22
C ASP A 278 10.14 -62.13 -21.01
N GLU A 279 9.47 -61.95 -19.87
CA GLU A 279 9.86 -62.29 -18.48
C GLU A 279 11.28 -61.97 -18.00
N ASP A 280 11.40 -61.02 -17.06
CA ASP A 280 11.46 -61.38 -15.63
C ASP A 280 11.62 -60.11 -14.76
N ALA A 281 10.76 -60.00 -13.75
CA ALA A 281 11.04 -59.17 -12.58
C ALA A 281 12.07 -59.87 -11.68
N PRO A 282 12.85 -59.14 -10.86
CA PRO A 282 12.36 -58.98 -9.50
C PRO A 282 12.69 -57.64 -8.83
N ALA A 283 11.92 -57.41 -7.76
CA ALA A 283 11.99 -56.31 -6.83
C ALA A 283 13.32 -56.18 -6.07
N THR A 284 13.73 -54.94 -5.77
CA THR A 284 14.37 -54.42 -4.54
C THR A 284 14.42 -52.88 -4.73
N GLY A 285 14.07 -51.94 -3.84
CA GLY A 285 13.96 -51.92 -2.39
C GLY A 285 15.03 -50.99 -1.81
N ARG A 286 14.77 -49.68 -1.63
CA ARG A 286 15.15 -48.84 -0.45
C ARG A 286 15.06 -47.31 -0.66
N SER A 287 14.47 -46.66 0.37
CA SER A 287 14.80 -45.36 1.04
C SER A 287 15.78 -44.40 0.35
N GLY A 288 15.58 -43.08 0.29
CA GLY A 288 14.94 -42.17 1.26
C GLY A 288 15.96 -41.11 1.67
N ALA A 289 15.64 -39.84 1.41
CA ALA A 289 16.08 -38.61 2.09
C ALA A 289 15.32 -37.44 1.44
#